data_AF-A0A931QMN5-F1
#
_entry.id   AF-A0A931QMN5-F1
#
_cell.length_a   1.000
_cell.length_b   1.000
_cell.length_c   1.000
_cell.angle_alpha   90.00
_cell.angle_beta   90.00
_cell.angle_gamma   90.00
#
_symmetry.space_group_name_H-M   'P 1'
#
loop_
_entity.id
_entity.type
_entity.pdbx_description
1 polymer ?
#
loop_
_entity_poly.entity_id
_entity_poly.type
_entity_poly.pdbx_seq_one_letter_code
_entity_poly.pdbx_strand_id
1 'polypeptide(L)'
;MINIIFFLLTGFLGYVIGRWGDNYLNFWIGDPHWLPDHWIYGLILMVIGSFMIESYWGPYIFSAGLGHFISDLKDFLNLKFYGSDNKDKSQRRFWHID
;
A
#
# COMPACT_ATOMS: atom_id res chain seq x y z
N MET A 1 -12.60 -22.30 -0.09
CA MET A 1 -11.57 -22.46 0.96
C MET A 1 -10.42 -21.52 0.62
N ILE A 2 -10.03 -20.64 1.55
CA ILE A 2 -8.94 -19.68 1.32
C ILE A 2 -7.62 -20.45 1.31
N ASN A 3 -6.87 -20.36 0.21
CA ASN A 3 -5.48 -20.82 0.19
C ASN A 3 -4.61 -19.81 0.95
N ILE A 4 -4.15 -20.20 2.14
CA ILE A 4 -3.39 -19.34 3.06
C ILE A 4 -2.08 -18.86 2.44
N ILE A 5 -1.40 -19.69 1.63
CA ILE A 5 -0.14 -19.31 0.98
C ILE A 5 -0.40 -18.15 0.01
N PHE A 6 -1.42 -18.25 -0.84
CA PHE A 6 -1.78 -17.15 -1.74
C PHE A 6 -2.25 -15.92 -0.98
N PHE A 7 -2.97 -16.09 0.13
CA PHE A 7 -3.38 -14.97 0.98
C PHE A 7 -2.15 -14.20 1.51
N LEU A 8 -1.18 -14.89 2.09
CA LEU A 8 0.05 -14.27 2.59
C LEU A 8 0.90 -13.66 1.47
N LEU A 9 1.02 -14.35 0.33
CA LEU A 9 1.77 -13.85 -0.83
C LEU A 9 1.16 -12.57 -1.41
N THR A 10 -0.17 -12.54 -1.59
CA THR A 10 -0.86 -11.33 -2.08
C THR A 10 -0.72 -10.15 -1.12
N GLY A 11 -0.76 -10.39 0.19
CA GLY A 11 -0.47 -9.36 1.19
C GLY A 11 0.97 -8.85 1.13
N PHE A 12 1.95 -9.76 1.06
CA PHE A 12 3.35 -9.37 0.92
C PHE A 12 3.60 -8.57 -0.37
N LEU A 13 3.02 -8.99 -1.50
CA LEU A 13 3.11 -8.25 -2.76
C LEU A 13 2.45 -6.88 -2.68
N GLY A 14 1.29 -6.78 -2.02
CA GLY A 14 0.63 -5.50 -1.74
C GLY A 14 1.54 -4.53 -0.98
N TYR A 15 2.22 -5.04 0.06
CA TYR A 15 3.20 -4.27 0.83
C TYR A 15 4.38 -3.80 -0.05
N VAL A 16 4.97 -4.72 -0.84
CA VAL A 16 6.08 -4.40 -1.75
C VAL A 16 5.67 -3.35 -2.78
N ILE A 17 4.47 -3.44 -3.34
CA ILE A 17 3.93 -2.46 -4.30
C ILE A 17 3.77 -1.09 -3.63
N GLY A 18 3.25 -1.03 -2.40
CA GLY A 18 3.12 0.23 -1.68
C GLY A 18 4.47 0.88 -1.39
N ARG A 19 5.45 0.11 -0.89
CA ARG A 19 6.83 0.59 -0.70
C ARG A 19 7.49 1.01 -2.01
N TRP A 20 7.20 0.32 -3.11
CA TRP A 20 7.73 0.68 -4.42
C TRP A 20 7.09 1.98 -4.95
N GLY A 21 5.77 2.14 -4.78
CA GLY A 21 5.04 3.35 -5.14
C GLY A 21 5.61 4.58 -4.43
N ASP A 22 5.79 4.46 -3.12
CA ASP A 22 6.38 5.50 -2.28
C ASP A 22 7.82 5.86 -2.70
N ASN A 23 8.70 4.87 -2.81
CA ASN A 23 10.14 5.13 -3.03
C ASN A 23 10.54 5.39 -4.48
N TYR A 24 9.71 5.03 -5.46
CA TYR A 24 10.07 5.13 -6.88
C TYR A 24 9.02 5.85 -7.70
N LEU A 25 7.76 5.43 -7.64
CA LEU A 25 6.71 5.99 -8.49
C LEU A 25 6.51 7.47 -8.21
N ASN A 26 6.36 7.87 -6.94
CA ASN A 26 6.19 9.29 -6.54
C ASN A 26 7.29 10.18 -7.13
N PHE A 27 8.54 9.74 -7.08
CA PHE A 27 9.65 10.48 -7.68
C PHE A 27 9.59 10.58 -9.20
N TRP A 28 9.12 9.54 -9.88
CA TRP A 28 9.02 9.52 -11.33
C TRP A 28 7.91 10.44 -11.84
N ILE A 29 6.84 10.60 -11.06
CA ILE A 29 5.72 11.48 -11.39
C ILE A 29 5.89 12.92 -10.85
N GLY A 30 7.05 13.25 -10.28
CA GLY A 30 7.37 14.60 -9.81
C GLY A 30 6.79 14.97 -8.44
N ASP A 31 6.51 13.98 -7.60
CA ASP A 31 6.01 14.11 -6.22
C ASP A 31 4.79 15.06 -6.10
N PRO A 32 3.69 14.76 -6.79
CA PRO A 32 2.53 15.62 -6.84
C PRO A 32 1.83 15.71 -5.47
N HIS A 33 1.69 16.93 -4.97
CA HIS A 33 1.01 17.22 -3.70
C HIS A 33 -0.50 16.89 -3.69
N TRP A 34 -1.11 16.71 -4.85
CA TRP A 34 -2.55 16.49 -5.00
C TRP A 34 -2.95 15.01 -5.02
N LEU A 35 -1.99 14.08 -5.12
CA LEU A 35 -2.31 12.66 -5.07
C LEU A 35 -2.61 12.21 -3.64
N PRO A 36 -3.62 11.34 -3.45
CA PRO A 36 -3.84 10.66 -2.19
C PRO A 36 -2.60 9.86 -1.76
N ASP A 37 -2.34 9.86 -0.45
CA ASP A 37 -1.30 9.03 0.18
C ASP A 37 -1.56 7.53 -0.03
N HIS A 38 -0.50 6.72 -0.04
CA HIS A 38 -0.57 5.34 -0.53
C HIS A 38 -1.47 4.45 0.31
N TRP A 39 -1.56 4.70 1.62
CA TRP A 39 -2.47 3.95 2.49
C TRP A 39 -3.93 4.03 2.02
N ILE A 40 -4.35 5.11 1.35
CA ILE A 40 -5.72 5.27 0.84
C ILE A 40 -6.03 4.23 -0.24
N TYR A 41 -5.09 3.94 -1.14
CA TYR A 41 -5.28 2.89 -2.16
C TYR A 41 -5.37 1.51 -1.50
N GLY A 42 -4.58 1.28 -0.44
CA GLY A 42 -4.67 0.06 0.37
C GLY A 42 -6.05 -0.09 1.01
N LEU A 43 -6.56 0.98 1.61
CA LEU A 43 -7.90 1.01 2.21
C LEU A 43 -9.00 0.74 1.16
N ILE A 44 -8.92 1.35 -0.02
CA ILE A 44 -9.87 1.11 -1.12
C ILE A 44 -9.88 -0.38 -1.52
N LEU A 45 -8.71 -0.99 -1.67
CA LEU A 45 -8.60 -2.42 -1.98
C LEU A 45 -9.17 -3.30 -0.87
N MET A 46 -8.95 -2.96 0.40
CA MET A 46 -9.58 -3.65 1.53
C MET A 46 -11.10 -3.57 1.44
N VAL A 47 -11.66 -2.39 1.19
CA VAL A 47 -13.12 -2.19 1.06
C VAL A 47 -13.68 -3.03 -0.09
N ILE A 48 -13.05 -2.98 -1.28
CA ILE A 48 -13.46 -3.80 -2.44
C ILE A 48 -13.40 -5.30 -2.10
N GLY A 49 -12.29 -5.74 -1.49
CA GLY A 49 -12.09 -7.12 -1.08
C GLY A 49 -13.14 -7.59 -0.07
N SER A 50 -13.53 -6.73 0.88
CA SER A 50 -14.61 -7.02 1.86
C SER A 50 -15.98 -7.18 1.21
N PHE A 51 -16.34 -6.33 0.24
CA PHE A 51 -17.59 -6.49 -0.51
C PHE A 51 -17.62 -7.77 -1.36
N MET A 52 -16.44 -8.28 -1.73
CA MET A 52 -16.29 -9.48 -2.54
C MET A 52 -15.86 -10.71 -1.73
N ILE A 53 -15.95 -10.70 -0.40
CA ILE A 53 -15.30 -11.71 0.46
C ILE A 53 -15.76 -13.15 0.19
N GLU A 54 -17.00 -13.33 -0.25
CA GLU A 54 -17.59 -14.63 -0.63
C GLU A 54 -17.09 -15.14 -2.00
N SER A 55 -16.49 -14.27 -2.80
CA SER A 55 -15.90 -14.64 -4.08
C SER A 55 -14.52 -15.29 -3.90
N TYR A 56 -14.09 -16.06 -4.90
CA TYR A 56 -12.75 -16.64 -4.91
C TYR A 56 -11.63 -15.60 -4.74
N TRP A 57 -11.80 -14.39 -5.29
CA TRP A 57 -10.77 -13.34 -5.31
C TRP A 57 -10.81 -12.39 -4.12
N GLY A 58 -11.96 -12.23 -3.47
CA GLY A 58 -12.18 -11.25 -2.40
C GLY A 58 -11.14 -11.27 -1.29
N PRO A 59 -10.86 -12.43 -0.67
CA PRO A 59 -9.84 -12.54 0.38
C PRO A 59 -8.43 -12.14 -0.08
N TYR A 60 -8.07 -12.43 -1.34
CA TYR A 60 -6.76 -12.08 -1.89
C TYR A 60 -6.64 -10.58 -2.21
N ILE A 61 -7.71 -9.97 -2.73
CA ILE A 61 -7.79 -8.52 -2.93
C ILE A 61 -7.71 -7.80 -1.59
N PHE A 62 -8.46 -8.29 -0.58
CA PHE A 62 -8.41 -7.76 0.78
C PHE A 62 -6.99 -7.85 1.35
N SER A 63 -6.35 -9.02 1.23
CA SER A 63 -4.98 -9.22 1.71
C SER A 63 -3.99 -8.28 1.03
N ALA A 64 -4.05 -8.14 -0.30
CA ALA A 64 -3.23 -7.20 -1.04
C ALA A 64 -3.45 -5.75 -0.58
N GLY A 65 -4.70 -5.35 -0.36
CA GLY A 65 -5.04 -4.05 0.20
C GLY A 65 -4.46 -3.83 1.59
N LEU A 66 -4.58 -4.82 2.47
CA LEU A 66 -4.03 -4.79 3.82
C LEU A 66 -2.50 -4.63 3.80
N GLY A 67 -1.80 -5.39 2.96
CA GLY A 67 -0.36 -5.25 2.79
C GLY A 67 0.04 -3.86 2.31
N HIS A 68 -0.65 -3.34 1.29
CA HIS A 68 -0.42 -2.00 0.76
C HIS A 68 -0.68 -0.92 1.81
N PHE A 69 -1.77 -1.04 2.57
CA PHE A 69 -2.10 -0.14 3.68
C PHE A 69 -1.00 -0.13 4.75
N ILE A 70 -0.53 -1.30 5.18
CA ILE A 70 0.53 -1.43 6.19
C ILE A 70 1.85 -0.80 5.73
N SER A 71 2.13 -0.82 4.41
CA SER A 71 3.36 -0.24 3.87
C SER A 71 3.52 1.27 4.14
N ASP A 72 2.41 1.93 4.45
CA ASP A 72 2.30 3.37 4.68
C ASP A 72 1.51 3.69 5.97
N LEU A 73 1.57 2.78 6.95
CA LEU A 73 0.81 2.88 8.20
C LEU A 73 1.15 4.15 9.01
N LYS A 74 2.40 4.62 8.93
CA LYS A 74 2.85 5.81 9.65
C LYS A 74 2.07 7.05 9.20
N ASP A 75 1.85 7.20 7.89
CA ASP A 75 1.18 8.36 7.32
C ASP A 75 -0.32 8.34 7.65
N PHE A 76 -0.93 7.15 7.62
CA PHE A 76 -2.28 6.95 8.15
C PHE A 76 -2.40 7.35 9.64
N LEU A 77 -1.48 6.90 10.50
CA LEU A 77 -1.51 7.22 11.93
C LEU A 77 -1.35 8.72 12.20
N ASN A 78 -0.68 9.45 11.30
CA ASN A 78 -0.55 10.91 11.36
C ASN A 78 -1.68 11.64 10.62
N LEU A 79 -2.70 10.92 10.13
CA LEU A 79 -3.84 11.47 9.37
C LEU A 79 -3.38 12.29 8.14
N LYS A 80 -2.28 11.87 7.52
CA LYS A 80 -1.79 12.46 6.28
C LYS A 80 -2.60 11.85 5.13
N PHE A 81 -3.38 12.65 4.42
CA PHE A 81 -4.24 12.18 3.31
C PHE A 81 -3.68 12.56 1.94
N TYR A 82 -2.90 13.64 1.89
CA TYR A 82 -2.32 14.22 0.68
C TYR A 82 -0.97 14.82 1.06
N GLY A 83 -0.09 14.90 0.07
CA GLY A 83 1.10 15.74 0.16
C GLY A 83 2.36 15.03 -0.29
N SER A 84 3.26 15.83 -0.87
CA SER A 84 4.63 15.42 -1.16
C SER A 84 5.39 15.22 0.16
N ASP A 85 6.09 14.11 0.27
CA ASP A 85 6.97 13.88 1.42
C ASP A 85 8.28 14.67 1.35
N ASN A 86 8.51 15.38 0.23
CA ASN A 86 9.78 16.03 -0.10
C ASN A 86 10.98 15.11 0.19
N LYS A 87 10.78 13.78 0.00
CA LYS A 87 11.79 12.77 0.31
C LYS A 87 13.02 13.06 -0.55
N ASP A 88 14.19 13.11 0.07
CA ASP A 88 15.44 13.12 -0.69
C ASP A 88 15.65 11.72 -1.31
N LYS A 89 15.97 11.66 -2.60
CA LYS A 89 16.34 10.43 -3.29
C LYS A 89 17.52 9.72 -2.63
N SER A 90 18.40 10.47 -1.95
CA SER A 90 19.56 9.92 -1.24
C SER A 90 19.18 9.13 0.02
N GLN A 91 17.96 9.29 0.55
CA GLN A 91 17.50 8.69 1.81
C GLN A 91 16.41 7.62 1.63
N ARG A 92 16.29 7.01 0.44
CA ARG A 92 15.30 5.95 0.18
C ARG A 92 15.55 4.73 1.07
N ARG A 93 14.58 4.41 1.92
CA ARG A 93 14.61 3.22 2.78
C ARG A 93 13.47 2.29 2.40
N PHE A 94 13.75 1.30 1.55
CA PHE A 94 12.70 0.41 1.06
C PHE A 94 12.03 -0.37 2.20
N TRP A 95 12.83 -0.95 3.10
CA TRP A 95 12.33 -1.76 4.22
C TRP A 95 12.23 -1.01 5.55
N HIS A 96 12.75 0.22 5.65
CA HIS A 96 12.99 0.91 6.92
C HIS A 96 13.78 0.07 7.95
N ILE A 97 14.52 -0.93 7.49
CA ILE A 97 15.48 -1.71 8.28
C ILE A 97 16.83 -1.01 8.11
N ASP A 98 17.23 -0.25 9.13
CA ASP A 98 18.61 0.15 9.38
C ASP A 98 19.18 -0.74 10.48
#